data_AF-A0A8J3PE96-F1
#
_entry.id   AF-A0A8J3PE96-F1
#
_cell.length_a   1.000
_cell.length_b   1.000
_cell.length_c   1.000
_cell.angle_alpha   90.00
_cell.angle_beta   90.00
_cell.angle_gamma   90.00
#
_symmetry.space_group_name_H-M   'P 1'
#
loop_
_entity.id
_entity.type
_entity.pdbx_description
1 polymer ?
#
loop_
_entity_poly.entity_id
_entity_poly.type
_entity_poly.pdbx_seq_one_letter_code
_entity_poly.pdbx_strand_id
1 'polypeptide(L)'
;MLHDRSLLAGCNTALNESDVVGLRVNWPGRTVRLLLHVLALPEHGPADPDTRRALVFTGVRLMRVLLRADRSHSRDYGHAIELPDAAAADAFLASAGWSNPMYGWSFLDDPELTRSWPATVSLVLAATGRAAHSMYWFSECGREEPGGDMAYCIEGDIHFERLAVERADGSTVPLTSFAADGSRWWHAFRAGDPRVSPAAQQLQPPSPAWP
;
A
#
# COMPACT_ATOMS: atom_id res chain seq x y z
N MET A 1 0.55 13.17 14.96
CA MET A 1 -0.02 11.94 15.57
C MET A 1 0.86 10.71 15.35
N LEU A 2 1.59 10.59 14.24
CA LEU A 2 2.54 9.47 14.00
C LEU A 2 3.86 9.51 14.80
N HIS A 3 4.04 10.45 15.74
CA HIS A 3 5.25 10.52 16.57
C HIS A 3 5.27 9.47 17.70
N ASP A 4 4.13 8.84 17.98
CA ASP A 4 4.05 7.73 18.91
C ASP A 4 4.55 6.44 18.23
N ARG A 5 5.66 5.90 18.76
CA ARG A 5 6.29 4.68 18.22
C ARG A 5 5.37 3.46 18.31
N SER A 6 4.51 3.38 19.32
CA SER A 6 3.59 2.25 19.48
C SER A 6 2.49 2.30 18.41
N LEU A 7 1.96 3.49 18.12
CA LEU A 7 1.00 3.70 17.05
C LEU A 7 1.64 3.42 15.68
N LEU A 8 2.86 3.88 15.45
CA LEU A 8 3.60 3.60 14.21
C LEU A 8 3.81 2.09 14.00
N ALA A 9 4.27 1.37 15.03
CA ALA A 9 4.44 -0.08 14.97
C ALA A 9 3.11 -0.82 14.71
N GLY A 10 2.03 -0.36 15.33
CA GLY A 10 0.69 -0.89 15.09
C GLY A 10 0.18 -0.63 13.67
N CYS A 11 0.45 0.55 13.10
CA CYS A 11 0.16 0.83 11.69
C CYS A 11 0.97 -0.06 10.75
N ASN A 12 2.27 -0.24 10.99
CA ASN A 12 3.09 -1.16 10.19
C ASN A 12 2.59 -2.60 10.29
N THR A 13 2.13 -3.02 11.47
CA THR A 13 1.49 -4.34 11.69
C THR A 13 0.21 -4.47 10.87
N ALA A 14 -0.63 -3.44 10.85
CA ALA A 14 -1.86 -3.44 10.06
C ALA A 14 -1.61 -3.46 8.55
N LEU A 15 -0.53 -2.84 8.07
CA LEU A 15 -0.16 -2.80 6.65
C LEU A 15 0.49 -4.08 6.15
N ASN A 16 0.97 -4.95 7.05
CA ASN A 16 1.56 -6.22 6.64
C ASN A 16 0.50 -7.11 5.97
N GLU A 17 0.88 -7.73 4.86
CA GLU A 17 0.01 -8.50 3.98
C GLU A 17 -1.20 -7.72 3.43
N SER A 18 -1.03 -6.41 3.20
CA SER A 18 -2.03 -5.61 2.47
C SER A 18 -1.74 -5.58 0.97
N ASP A 19 -2.77 -5.75 0.15
CA ASP A 19 -2.68 -5.61 -1.32
C ASP A 19 -2.76 -4.14 -1.73
N VAL A 20 -1.83 -3.69 -2.59
CA VAL A 20 -1.89 -2.35 -3.17
C VAL A 20 -2.70 -2.37 -4.45
N VAL A 21 -3.86 -1.72 -4.45
CA VAL A 21 -4.85 -1.87 -5.53
C VAL A 21 -5.18 -0.55 -6.24
N GLY A 22 -4.63 0.57 -5.80
CA GLY A 22 -4.83 1.85 -6.50
C GLY A 22 -4.08 3.03 -5.91
N LEU A 23 -3.93 4.07 -6.72
CA LEU A 23 -3.15 5.27 -6.42
C LEU A 23 -3.80 6.50 -7.05
N ARG A 24 -4.31 7.44 -6.24
CA ARG A 24 -4.84 8.73 -6.72
C ARG A 24 -3.99 9.88 -6.23
N VAL A 25 -3.56 10.75 -7.14
CA VAL A 25 -2.67 11.89 -6.82
C VAL A 25 -3.34 13.20 -7.19
N ASN A 26 -3.49 14.09 -6.21
CA ASN A 26 -3.81 15.50 -6.40
C ASN A 26 -2.58 16.33 -6.04
N TRP A 27 -1.71 16.53 -7.04
CA TRP A 27 -0.44 17.24 -6.83
C TRP A 27 -0.59 18.73 -6.48
N PRO A 28 -1.48 19.50 -7.13
CA PRO A 28 -1.76 20.88 -6.71
C PRO A 28 -2.22 20.97 -5.24
N GLY A 29 -3.08 20.03 -4.81
CA GLY A 29 -3.56 19.92 -3.43
C GLY A 29 -2.63 19.17 -2.47
N ARG A 30 -1.43 18.76 -2.92
CA ARG A 30 -0.43 18.04 -2.11
C ARG A 30 -1.00 16.83 -1.37
N THR A 31 -1.87 16.08 -2.04
CA THR A 31 -2.56 14.93 -1.47
C THR A 31 -2.35 13.70 -2.35
N VAL A 32 -2.03 12.58 -1.71
CA VAL A 32 -1.95 11.25 -2.35
C VAL A 32 -2.89 10.32 -1.59
N ARG A 33 -3.61 9.46 -2.31
CA ARG A 33 -4.43 8.39 -1.75
C ARG A 33 -3.94 7.06 -2.28
N LEU A 34 -3.56 6.15 -1.40
CA LEU A 34 -3.17 4.78 -1.73
C LEU A 34 -4.31 3.86 -1.28
N LEU A 35 -4.93 3.12 -2.19
CA LEU A 35 -5.98 2.16 -1.87
C LEU A 35 -5.33 0.81 -1.58
N LEU A 36 -5.70 0.24 -0.45
CA LEU A 36 -5.23 -1.05 0.02
C LEU A 36 -6.41 -1.97 0.35
N HIS A 37 -6.24 -3.27 0.15
CA HIS A 37 -7.02 -4.26 0.91
C HIS A 37 -6.25 -4.58 2.18
N VAL A 38 -6.87 -4.37 3.35
CA VAL A 38 -6.21 -4.50 4.65
C VAL A 38 -6.88 -5.57 5.49
N LEU A 39 -6.06 -6.43 6.08
CA LEU A 39 -6.46 -7.42 7.07
C LEU A 39 -6.72 -6.73 8.42
N ALA A 40 -7.99 -6.68 8.82
CA ALA A 40 -8.42 -6.00 10.04
C ALA A 40 -9.54 -6.79 10.73
N LEU A 41 -9.48 -6.84 12.07
CA LEU A 41 -10.49 -7.51 12.89
C LEU A 41 -11.06 -6.53 13.94
N PRO A 42 -12.35 -6.19 13.90
CA PRO A 42 -12.97 -5.39 14.95
C PRO A 42 -12.92 -6.13 16.29
N GLU A 43 -13.09 -5.38 17.39
CA GLU A 43 -13.12 -5.96 18.74
C GLU A 43 -14.26 -6.98 18.90
N HIS A 44 -15.41 -6.68 18.30
CA HIS A 44 -16.60 -7.52 18.34
C HIS A 44 -17.15 -7.78 16.94
N GLY A 45 -17.75 -8.96 16.75
CA GLY A 45 -18.36 -9.36 15.49
C GLY A 45 -17.39 -10.02 14.48
N PRO A 46 -17.89 -10.30 13.27
CA PRO A 46 -17.08 -10.86 12.19
C PRO A 46 -16.11 -9.81 11.61
N ALA A 47 -15.17 -10.26 10.77
CA ALA A 47 -14.36 -9.36 9.97
C ALA A 47 -15.24 -8.45 9.09
N ASP A 48 -14.73 -7.25 8.80
CA ASP A 48 -15.39 -6.33 7.88
C ASP A 48 -15.45 -6.98 6.48
N PRO A 49 -16.62 -7.08 5.84
CA PRO A 49 -16.71 -7.58 4.48
C PRO A 49 -15.97 -6.68 3.48
N ASP A 50 -15.83 -5.37 3.75
CA ASP A 50 -15.07 -4.45 2.91
C ASP A 50 -13.70 -4.15 3.51
N THR A 51 -12.67 -4.82 2.98
CA THR A 51 -11.28 -4.67 3.42
C THR A 51 -10.61 -3.40 2.90
N ARG A 52 -11.27 -2.64 2.01
CA ARG A 52 -10.66 -1.47 1.38
C ARG A 52 -10.39 -0.36 2.38
N ARG A 53 -9.15 0.10 2.42
CA ARG A 53 -8.72 1.26 3.18
C ARG A 53 -7.93 2.18 2.28
N ALA A 54 -8.31 3.46 2.23
CA ALA A 54 -7.52 4.48 1.58
C ALA A 54 -6.60 5.13 2.61
N LEU A 55 -5.29 4.99 2.42
CA LEU A 55 -4.32 5.82 3.13
C LEU A 55 -4.28 7.18 2.46
N VAL A 56 -4.61 8.23 3.20
CA VAL A 56 -4.65 9.60 2.71
C VAL A 56 -3.47 10.37 3.28
N PHE A 57 -2.52 10.67 2.41
CA PHE A 57 -1.33 11.45 2.71
C PHE A 57 -1.59 12.90 2.33
N THR A 58 -1.40 13.83 3.27
CA THR A 58 -1.55 15.27 3.03
C THR A 58 -0.26 16.02 3.34
N GLY A 59 -0.05 17.14 2.64
CA GLY A 59 1.22 17.87 2.71
C GLY A 59 2.36 17.11 2.04
N VAL A 60 2.06 16.34 0.99
CA VAL A 60 3.07 15.53 0.27
C VAL A 60 4.13 16.42 -0.37
N ARG A 61 5.40 16.13 -0.08
CA ARG A 61 6.58 16.87 -0.57
C ARG A 61 7.37 16.10 -1.61
N LEU A 62 7.37 14.78 -1.50
CA LEU A 62 8.00 13.89 -2.47
C LEU A 62 7.09 12.69 -2.67
N MET A 63 6.93 12.29 -3.92
CA MET A 63 6.40 10.99 -4.28
C MET A 63 7.27 10.44 -5.41
N ARG A 64 7.80 9.25 -5.19
CA ARG A 64 8.56 8.50 -6.20
C ARG A 64 7.87 7.17 -6.45
N VAL A 65 7.88 6.71 -7.69
CA VAL A 65 7.44 5.37 -8.06
C VAL A 65 8.53 4.71 -8.87
N LEU A 66 8.78 3.43 -8.60
CA LEU A 66 9.71 2.59 -9.33
C LEU A 66 8.95 1.36 -9.82
N LEU A 67 8.75 1.26 -11.13
CA LEU A 67 8.17 0.12 -11.82
C LEU A 67 9.27 -0.58 -12.59
N ARG A 68 9.41 -1.89 -12.40
CA ARG A 68 10.39 -2.73 -13.10
C ARG A 68 9.74 -4.04 -13.52
N ALA A 69 10.18 -4.59 -14.65
CA ALA A 69 9.87 -5.98 -14.97
C ALA A 69 10.59 -6.89 -13.97
N ASP A 70 9.85 -7.80 -13.37
CA ASP A 70 10.40 -8.86 -12.53
C ASP A 70 10.77 -10.04 -13.43
N ARG A 71 12.07 -10.16 -13.70
CA ARG A 71 12.62 -11.26 -14.47
C ARG A 71 12.97 -12.34 -13.46
N SER A 72 12.01 -13.24 -13.22
CA SER A 72 11.98 -14.33 -12.23
C SER A 72 13.20 -15.27 -12.13
N HIS A 73 14.30 -14.99 -12.83
CA HIS A 73 15.55 -15.76 -12.83
C HIS A 73 16.83 -14.90 -12.69
N SER A 74 16.74 -13.59 -12.51
CA SER A 74 17.89 -12.74 -12.15
C SER A 74 17.66 -12.02 -10.83
N ARG A 75 18.69 -11.96 -9.96
CA ARG A 75 18.66 -11.13 -8.74
C ARG A 75 18.60 -9.63 -9.04
N ASP A 76 18.74 -9.28 -10.32
CA ASP A 76 18.66 -7.91 -10.81
C ASP A 76 17.30 -7.71 -11.46
N TYR A 77 16.47 -6.88 -10.83
CA TYR A 77 15.33 -6.27 -11.50
C TYR A 77 15.84 -5.45 -12.69
N GLY A 78 15.06 -5.42 -13.77
CA GLY A 78 15.42 -4.65 -14.97
C GLY A 78 15.49 -3.13 -14.74
N HIS A 79 15.75 -2.38 -15.81
CA HIS A 79 15.69 -0.92 -15.77
C HIS A 79 14.28 -0.43 -15.37
N ALA A 80 14.22 0.74 -14.73
CA ALA A 80 12.96 1.42 -14.45
C ALA A 80 12.18 1.64 -15.76
N ILE A 81 10.91 1.26 -15.75
CA ILE A 81 9.95 1.51 -16.82
C ILE A 81 9.36 2.90 -16.57
N GLU A 82 9.48 3.81 -17.53
CA GLU A 82 9.00 5.18 -17.40
C GLU A 82 7.47 5.22 -17.22
N LEU A 83 7.00 6.05 -16.30
CA LEU A 83 5.59 6.36 -16.10
C LEU A 83 5.39 7.87 -16.35
N PRO A 84 4.61 8.27 -17.37
CA PRO A 84 4.52 9.67 -17.77
C PRO A 84 3.89 10.55 -16.68
N ASP A 85 2.99 9.99 -15.88
CA ASP A 85 2.34 10.67 -14.78
C ASP A 85 1.80 9.69 -13.73
N ALA A 86 1.17 10.22 -12.69
CA ALA A 86 0.55 9.42 -11.64
C ALA A 86 -0.68 8.64 -12.10
N ALA A 87 -1.38 9.06 -13.16
CA ALA A 87 -2.53 8.33 -13.70
C ALA A 87 -2.05 7.06 -14.41
N ALA A 88 -0.89 7.08 -15.06
CA ALA A 88 -0.26 5.88 -15.61
C ALA A 88 0.12 4.87 -14.52
N ALA A 89 0.56 5.33 -13.34
CA ALA A 89 0.83 4.46 -12.20
C ALA A 89 -0.45 3.80 -11.66
N ASP A 90 -1.55 4.56 -11.52
CA ASP A 90 -2.87 4.03 -11.13
C ASP A 90 -3.40 3.03 -12.16
N ALA A 91 -3.32 3.37 -13.45
CA ALA A 91 -3.74 2.51 -14.54
C ALA A 91 -2.95 1.21 -14.60
N PHE A 92 -1.64 1.26 -14.28
CA PHE A 92 -0.83 0.06 -14.16
C PHE A 92 -1.34 -0.87 -13.05
N LEU A 93 -1.54 -0.35 -11.84
CA LEU A 93 -2.09 -1.12 -10.71
C LEU A 93 -3.45 -1.72 -11.05
N ALA A 94 -4.34 -0.94 -11.67
CA ALA A 94 -5.67 -1.40 -12.08
C ALA A 94 -5.64 -2.46 -13.20
N SER A 95 -4.54 -2.57 -13.93
CA SER A 95 -4.37 -3.55 -15.02
C SER A 95 -3.73 -4.88 -14.57
N ALA A 96 -3.31 -4.98 -13.31
CA ALA A 96 -2.71 -6.21 -12.79
C ALA A 96 -3.74 -7.35 -12.82
N GLY A 97 -3.38 -8.48 -13.40
CA GLY A 97 -4.16 -9.72 -13.37
C GLY A 97 -4.01 -10.49 -12.06
N TRP A 98 -2.87 -10.31 -11.38
CA TRP A 98 -2.60 -10.83 -10.04
C TRP A 98 -1.63 -9.90 -9.29
N SER A 99 -1.67 -9.93 -7.97
CA SER A 99 -0.73 -9.22 -7.08
C SER A 99 -0.40 -10.09 -5.85
N ASN A 100 0.83 -9.96 -5.36
CA ASN A 100 1.21 -10.42 -4.04
C ASN A 100 1.02 -9.25 -3.05
N PRO A 101 0.58 -9.54 -1.81
CA PRO A 101 0.43 -8.51 -0.81
C PRO A 101 1.80 -8.01 -0.32
N MET A 102 1.83 -6.79 0.20
CA MET A 102 3.02 -6.23 0.86
C MET A 102 3.48 -7.11 2.02
N TYR A 103 4.79 -7.19 2.26
CA TYR A 103 5.34 -7.88 3.42
C TYR A 103 6.59 -7.16 3.95
N GLY A 104 6.90 -7.36 5.23
CA GLY A 104 8.16 -6.89 5.83
C GLY A 104 8.04 -6.13 7.14
N TRP A 105 6.81 -5.87 7.62
CA TRP A 105 6.54 -5.26 8.95
C TRP A 105 7.14 -3.87 9.20
N SER A 106 7.71 -3.21 8.19
CA SER A 106 8.26 -1.85 8.25
C SER A 106 7.90 -1.14 6.95
N PHE A 107 7.10 -0.08 7.03
CA PHE A 107 6.61 0.68 5.87
C PHE A 107 6.68 2.18 6.12
N LEU A 108 6.43 2.63 7.35
CA LEU A 108 6.47 4.02 7.77
C LEU A 108 7.82 4.40 8.39
N ASP A 109 8.34 5.57 8.01
CA ASP A 109 9.53 6.23 8.57
C ASP A 109 10.82 5.38 8.57
N ASP A 110 10.96 4.49 7.60
CA ASP A 110 12.17 3.68 7.40
C ASP A 110 12.87 4.05 6.09
N PRO A 111 13.94 4.87 6.14
CA PRO A 111 14.65 5.32 4.93
C PRO A 111 15.46 4.20 4.28
N GLU A 112 15.72 3.09 4.98
CA GLU A 112 16.53 1.98 4.45
C GLU A 112 15.83 1.27 3.29
N LEU A 113 14.49 1.30 3.27
CA LEU A 113 13.66 0.61 2.29
C LEU A 113 13.89 1.10 0.85
N THR A 114 14.37 2.34 0.67
CA THR A 114 14.66 2.91 -0.66
C THR A 114 16.16 3.07 -0.93
N ARG A 115 17.03 2.59 -0.03
CA ARG A 115 18.49 2.75 -0.16
C ARG A 115 19.06 2.07 -1.41
N SER A 116 18.47 0.95 -1.81
CA SER A 116 18.90 0.15 -2.97
C SER A 116 18.31 0.62 -4.30
N TRP A 117 17.47 1.66 -4.29
CA TRP A 117 16.85 2.14 -5.51
C TRP A 117 17.88 2.69 -6.50
N PRO A 118 17.68 2.47 -7.82
CA PRO A 118 18.51 3.09 -8.84
C PRO A 118 18.36 4.62 -8.83
N ALA A 119 19.35 5.32 -9.39
CA ALA A 119 19.32 6.78 -9.50
C ALA A 119 18.16 7.29 -10.36
N THR A 120 17.79 6.54 -11.40
CA THR A 120 16.63 6.84 -12.26
C THR A 120 15.46 5.93 -11.86
N VAL A 121 14.34 6.55 -11.50
CA VAL A 121 13.07 5.87 -11.16
C VAL A 121 11.99 6.20 -12.18
N SER A 122 10.86 5.51 -12.10
CA SER A 122 9.78 5.58 -13.09
C SER A 122 8.99 6.89 -13.08
N LEU A 123 8.78 7.48 -11.91
CA LEU A 123 8.07 8.75 -11.72
C LEU A 123 8.63 9.47 -10.50
N VAL A 124 8.80 10.79 -10.61
CA VAL A 124 9.15 11.67 -9.48
C VAL A 124 8.27 12.91 -9.49
N LEU A 125 7.57 13.13 -8.38
CA LEU A 125 6.89 14.38 -8.07
C LEU A 125 7.55 14.99 -6.83
N ALA A 126 8.17 16.16 -6.98
CA ALA A 126 8.92 16.81 -5.90
C ALA A 126 8.52 18.27 -5.70
N ALA A 127 8.48 18.70 -4.44
CA ALA A 127 8.28 20.08 -4.04
C ALA A 127 9.21 20.47 -2.90
N THR A 128 9.38 21.78 -2.73
CA THR A 128 10.19 22.33 -1.66
C THR A 128 9.51 22.17 -0.30
N GLY A 129 10.33 22.18 0.76
CA GLY A 129 9.90 22.00 2.14
C GLY A 129 10.38 20.67 2.73
N ARG A 130 10.12 20.47 4.02
CA ARG A 130 10.42 19.22 4.73
C ARG A 130 9.13 18.44 4.92
N ALA A 131 9.20 17.14 4.72
CA ALA A 131 8.19 16.21 5.20
C ALA A 131 8.51 15.80 6.64
N ALA A 132 7.48 15.42 7.39
CA ALA A 132 7.61 14.90 8.74
C ALA A 132 7.77 13.38 8.75
N HIS A 133 7.19 12.71 7.74
CA HIS A 133 7.08 11.27 7.66
C HIS A 133 7.32 10.77 6.24
N SER A 134 7.65 9.48 6.11
CA SER A 134 7.71 8.77 4.83
C SER A 134 6.95 7.45 4.89
N MET A 135 6.47 6.99 3.74
CA MET A 135 5.90 5.65 3.57
C MET A 135 6.47 5.00 2.32
N TYR A 136 6.98 3.80 2.50
CA TYR A 136 7.30 2.87 1.43
C TYR A 136 6.17 1.86 1.26
N TRP A 137 5.84 1.53 0.02
CA TRP A 137 4.93 0.45 -0.35
C TRP A 137 5.45 -0.25 -1.60
N PHE A 138 5.02 -1.49 -1.82
CA PHE A 138 5.32 -2.21 -3.05
C PHE A 138 4.23 -3.23 -3.38
N SER A 139 4.23 -3.69 -4.62
CA SER A 139 3.45 -4.84 -5.07
C SER A 139 4.28 -5.58 -6.10
N GLU A 140 4.48 -6.88 -5.86
CA GLU A 140 4.84 -7.80 -6.93
C GLU A 140 3.53 -8.19 -7.62
N CYS A 141 3.47 -8.07 -8.93
CA CYS A 141 2.23 -8.27 -9.67
C CYS A 141 2.53 -8.73 -11.09
N GLY A 142 1.52 -9.23 -11.77
CA GLY A 142 1.66 -9.55 -13.18
C GLY A 142 0.37 -9.36 -13.93
N ARG A 143 0.48 -9.33 -15.25
CA ARG A 143 -0.65 -9.24 -16.17
C ARG A 143 -0.31 -9.98 -17.46
N GLU A 144 -1.35 -10.39 -18.16
CA GLU A 144 -1.22 -11.00 -19.47
C GLU A 144 -0.73 -9.93 -20.46
N GLU A 145 0.36 -10.22 -21.17
CA GLU A 145 0.94 -9.37 -22.20
C GLU A 145 1.01 -10.14 -23.53
N PRO A 146 1.15 -9.45 -24.68
CA PRO A 146 1.45 -10.11 -25.94
C PRO A 146 2.75 -10.94 -25.83
N GLY A 147 2.62 -12.27 -25.79
CA GLY A 147 3.74 -13.19 -25.61
C GLY A 147 3.75 -13.98 -24.29
N GLY A 148 2.75 -13.76 -23.42
CA GLY A 148 2.53 -14.52 -22.20
C GLY A 148 2.47 -13.64 -20.95
N ASP A 149 2.34 -14.28 -19.80
CA ASP A 149 2.29 -13.57 -18.52
C ASP A 149 3.63 -12.91 -18.21
N MET A 150 3.58 -11.63 -17.85
CA MET A 150 4.75 -10.86 -17.43
C MET A 150 4.60 -10.46 -15.96
N ALA A 151 5.68 -10.64 -15.21
CA ALA A 151 5.77 -10.20 -13.82
C ALA A 151 6.46 -8.84 -13.71
N TYR A 152 6.07 -8.08 -12.70
CA TYR A 152 6.53 -6.74 -12.42
C TYR A 152 6.65 -6.55 -10.91
N CYS A 153 7.51 -5.62 -10.52
CA CYS A 153 7.50 -5.03 -9.19
C CYS A 153 7.26 -3.53 -9.33
N ILE A 154 6.21 -3.03 -8.68
CA ILE A 154 5.94 -1.60 -8.53
C ILE A 154 6.12 -1.21 -7.08
N GLU A 155 6.96 -0.21 -6.83
CA GLU A 155 7.29 0.31 -5.51
C GLU A 155 7.01 1.80 -5.47
N GLY A 156 6.67 2.33 -4.30
CA GLY A 156 6.48 3.76 -4.10
C GLY A 156 7.04 4.26 -2.77
N ASP A 157 7.47 5.51 -2.79
CA ASP A 157 7.99 6.23 -1.63
C ASP A 157 7.31 7.60 -1.56
N ILE A 158 6.56 7.85 -0.48
CA ILE A 158 5.75 9.05 -0.29
C ILE A 158 6.22 9.76 0.97
N HIS A 159 6.63 11.03 0.85
CA HIS A 159 7.05 11.88 1.97
C HIS A 159 5.96 12.92 2.24
N PHE A 160 5.44 12.97 3.46
CA PHE A 160 4.21 13.69 3.79
C PHE A 160 4.25 14.32 5.19
N GLU A 161 3.22 15.13 5.51
CA GLU A 161 3.06 15.78 6.81
C GLU A 161 2.06 15.04 7.69
N ARG A 162 0.92 14.61 7.13
CA ARG A 162 -0.12 13.90 7.89
C ARG A 162 -0.66 12.72 7.13
N LEU A 163 -0.94 11.65 7.88
CA LEU A 163 -1.63 10.44 7.44
C LEU A 163 -3.03 10.39 8.05
N ALA A 164 -4.02 10.02 7.24
CA ALA A 164 -5.34 9.59 7.67
C ALA A 164 -5.70 8.27 6.97
N VAL A 165 -6.70 7.57 7.50
CA VAL A 165 -7.24 6.34 6.90
C VAL A 165 -8.73 6.56 6.67
N GLU A 166 -9.20 6.15 5.50
CA GLU A 166 -10.62 6.17 5.14
C GLU A 166 -11.09 4.78 4.72
N ARG A 167 -12.35 4.46 4.95
CA ARG A 167 -13.02 3.32 4.33
C ARG A 167 -13.39 3.65 2.88
N ALA A 168 -13.86 2.64 2.15
CA ALA A 168 -14.33 2.81 0.78
C ALA A 168 -15.48 3.83 0.63
N ASP A 169 -16.34 3.97 1.64
CA ASP A 169 -17.42 4.97 1.65
C ASP A 169 -16.94 6.39 1.99
N GLY A 170 -15.64 6.60 2.20
CA GLY A 170 -15.03 7.87 2.58
C GLY A 170 -15.08 8.18 4.08
N SER A 171 -15.67 7.30 4.91
CA SER A 171 -15.67 7.50 6.35
C SER A 171 -14.27 7.37 6.94
N THR A 172 -13.92 8.26 7.86
CA THR A 172 -12.60 8.26 8.50
C THR A 172 -12.46 7.11 9.51
N VAL A 173 -11.32 6.43 9.49
CA VAL A 173 -10.89 5.46 10.50
C VAL A 173 -9.80 6.10 11.34
N PRO A 174 -9.96 6.23 12.67
CA PRO A 174 -8.89 6.69 13.54
C PRO A 174 -7.65 5.80 13.41
N LEU A 175 -6.44 6.40 13.35
CA LEU A 175 -5.20 5.62 13.23
C LEU A 175 -5.01 4.62 14.37
N THR A 176 -5.45 4.98 15.59
CA THR A 176 -5.42 4.08 16.74
C THR A 176 -6.31 2.85 16.55
N SER A 177 -7.50 3.03 15.96
CA SER A 177 -8.37 1.92 15.58
C SER A 177 -7.75 1.10 14.46
N PHE A 178 -7.26 1.74 13.39
CA PHE A 178 -6.58 1.03 12.30
C PHE A 178 -5.43 0.13 12.79
N ALA A 179 -4.56 0.67 13.64
CA ALA A 179 -3.46 -0.06 14.27
C ALA A 179 -3.94 -1.21 15.17
N ALA A 180 -4.97 -0.97 15.99
CA ALA A 180 -5.50 -1.96 16.92
C ALA A 180 -6.21 -3.10 16.18
N ASP A 181 -7.01 -2.78 15.15
CA ASP A 181 -7.75 -3.73 14.33
C ASP A 181 -6.82 -4.67 13.57
N GLY A 182 -5.74 -4.14 12.96
CA GLY A 182 -4.72 -4.97 12.31
C GLY A 182 -3.96 -5.85 13.31
N SER A 183 -3.55 -5.28 14.46
CA SER A 183 -2.89 -6.05 15.52
C SER A 183 -3.75 -7.21 16.05
N ARG A 184 -5.06 -6.96 16.22
CA ARG A 184 -6.01 -8.00 16.62
C ARG A 184 -6.18 -9.06 15.56
N TRP A 185 -6.21 -8.70 14.28
CA TRP A 185 -6.28 -9.68 13.19
C TRP A 185 -5.10 -10.66 13.28
N TRP A 186 -3.87 -10.16 13.42
CA TRP A 186 -2.67 -10.99 13.52
C TRP A 186 -2.63 -11.86 14.78
N HIS A 187 -3.12 -11.33 15.91
CA HIS A 187 -3.26 -12.12 17.13
C HIS A 187 -4.28 -13.25 16.96
N ALA A 188 -5.44 -12.95 16.39
CA ALA A 188 -6.50 -13.90 16.10
C ALA A 188 -6.03 -15.00 15.13
N PHE A 189 -5.27 -14.63 14.10
CA PHE A 189 -4.69 -15.57 13.15
C PHE A 189 -3.75 -16.56 13.84
N ARG A 190 -2.83 -16.06 14.66
CA ARG A 190 -1.92 -16.90 15.45
C ARG A 190 -2.64 -17.80 16.47
N ALA A 191 -3.78 -17.35 16.98
CA ALA A 191 -4.60 -18.09 17.92
C ALA A 191 -5.56 -19.10 17.25
N GLY A 192 -5.63 -19.14 15.91
CA GLY A 192 -6.57 -19.99 15.19
C GLY A 192 -8.04 -19.57 15.36
N ASP A 193 -8.30 -18.28 15.57
CA ASP A 193 -9.66 -17.74 15.71
C ASP A 193 -10.47 -18.00 14.42
N PRO A 194 -11.66 -18.61 14.50
CA PRO A 194 -12.47 -18.93 13.31
C PRO A 194 -12.86 -17.70 12.49
N ARG A 195 -12.89 -16.51 13.09
CA ARG A 195 -13.24 -15.25 12.42
C ARG A 195 -12.25 -14.82 11.33
N VAL A 196 -11.01 -15.34 11.36
CA VAL A 196 -9.97 -15.05 10.36
C VAL A 196 -9.57 -16.26 9.53
N SER A 197 -10.37 -17.34 9.59
CA SER A 197 -10.16 -18.52 8.77
C SER A 197 -10.26 -18.21 7.26
N PRO A 198 -9.63 -19.02 6.38
CA PRO A 198 -9.76 -18.84 4.93
C PRO A 198 -11.22 -18.79 4.45
N ALA A 199 -12.09 -19.60 5.05
CA ALA A 199 -13.52 -19.60 4.74
C ALA A 199 -14.19 -18.25 5.09
N ALA A 200 -13.79 -17.60 6.18
CA ALA A 200 -14.29 -16.29 6.55
C ALA A 200 -13.80 -15.19 5.58
N GLN A 201 -12.58 -15.32 5.06
CA GLN A 201 -12.00 -14.38 4.10
C GLN A 201 -12.63 -14.49 2.70
N GLN A 202 -13.00 -15.70 2.26
CA GLN A 202 -13.67 -15.94 0.98
C GLN A 202 -15.07 -15.33 0.85
N LEU A 203 -15.68 -14.89 1.95
CA LEU A 203 -16.98 -14.21 1.95
C LEU A 203 -16.87 -12.73 1.57
N GLN A 204 -15.65 -12.20 1.39
CA GLN A 204 -15.42 -10.80 1.05
C GLN A 204 -15.63 -10.58 -0.46
N PRO A 205 -16.49 -9.62 -0.87
CA PRO A 205 -16.75 -9.37 -2.27
C PRO A 205 -15.47 -8.91 -2.98
N PRO A 206 -15.21 -9.38 -4.21
CA PRO A 206 -14.13 -8.84 -5.03
C PRO A 206 -14.49 -7.41 -5.41
N SER A 207 -13.80 -6.42 -4.86
CA SER A 207 -13.87 -5.05 -5.37
C SER A 207 -12.45 -4.50 -5.47
N PRO A 208 -11.80 -4.67 -6.64
CA PRO A 208 -10.41 -4.24 -6.80
C PRO A 208 -10.28 -2.74 -7.04
N ALA A 209 -11.39 -1.99 -7.14
CA ALA A 209 -11.35 -0.60 -7.57
C ALA A 209 -11.74 0.38 -6.46
N TRP A 210 -11.25 1.61 -6.65
CA TRP A 210 -11.82 2.80 -6.06
C TRP A 210 -13.34 2.86 -6.31
N PRO A 211 -14.13 3.40 -5.36
CA PRO A 211 -15.50 3.80 -5.67
C PRO A 211 -15.54 4.89 -6.76
#